data_AF-A0A3C1TFM5-F1
#
_entry.id   AF-A0A3C1TFM5-F1
#
_cell.length_a   1.000
_cell.length_b   1.000
_cell.length_c   1.000
_cell.angle_alpha   90.00
_cell.angle_beta   90.00
_cell.angle_gamma   90.00
#
_symmetry.space_group_name_H-M   'P 1'
#
loop_
_entity.id
_entity.type
_entity.pdbx_description
1 polymer ?
#
loop_
_entity_poly.entity_id
_entity_poly.type
_entity_poly.pdbx_seq_one_letter_code
_entity_poly.pdbx_strand_id
1 'polypeptide(L)'
;MQIAQQVLFAVALGVTAWLMSKRVGIIKKTIQLGKSDDRTDRPNERLSTMIRVAFGQKKMFDRPIVGIMHFVVYAGFLLINLEVLEIVLDGLLGTHRLFAPVLGGFYHTLINFFEFLAVGVLAVCVIFLIRRNVTNVERLQPT
;
A
#
# COMPACT_ATOMS: atom_id res chain seq x y z
N MET A 1 13.94 -8.59 28.98
CA MET A 1 12.58 -8.38 28.44
C MET A 1 12.54 -8.20 26.91
N GLN A 2 13.66 -7.87 26.25
CA GLN A 2 13.73 -7.67 24.78
C GLN A 2 13.50 -8.94 23.95
N ILE A 3 14.06 -10.08 24.37
CA ILE A 3 13.92 -11.36 23.65
C ILE A 3 12.46 -11.83 23.62
N ALA A 4 11.72 -11.69 24.73
CA ALA A 4 10.31 -12.06 24.79
C ALA A 4 9.45 -11.25 23.79
N GLN A 5 9.74 -9.95 23.63
CA GLN A 5 9.05 -9.09 22.67
C GLN A 5 9.36 -9.46 21.23
N GLN A 6 10.64 -9.74 20.90
CA GLN A 6 11.04 -10.19 19.56
C GLN A 6 10.42 -11.53 19.20
N VAL A 7 10.37 -12.48 20.14
CA VAL A 7 9.74 -13.78 19.94
C VAL A 7 8.24 -13.61 19.70
N LEU A 8 7.56 -12.78 20.50
CA LEU A 8 6.13 -12.50 20.29
C LEU A 8 5.87 -11.84 18.93
N PHE A 9 6.71 -10.88 18.54
CA PHE A 9 6.62 -10.20 17.24
C PHE A 9 6.85 -11.17 16.08
N ALA A 10 7.87 -12.02 16.16
CA ALA A 10 8.16 -13.04 15.17
C ALA A 10 7.01 -14.06 15.03
N VAL A 11 6.42 -14.49 16.15
CA VAL A 11 5.23 -15.36 16.15
C VAL A 11 4.04 -14.64 15.50
N ALA A 12 3.77 -13.39 15.84
CA ALA A 12 2.68 -12.61 15.26
C ALA A 12 2.86 -12.41 13.74
N LEU A 13 4.07 -12.10 13.29
CA LEU A 13 4.43 -12.02 11.87
C LEU A 13 4.24 -13.38 11.17
N GLY A 14 4.73 -14.47 11.78
CA GLY A 14 4.57 -15.81 11.24
C GLY A 14 3.12 -16.24 11.08
N VAL A 15 2.27 -15.98 12.09
CA VAL A 15 0.83 -16.24 12.04
C VAL A 15 0.16 -15.40 10.95
N THR A 16 0.50 -14.11 10.86
CA THR A 16 -0.06 -13.21 9.85
C THR A 16 0.33 -13.67 8.43
N ALA A 17 1.60 -14.02 8.22
CA ALA A 17 2.10 -14.55 6.96
C ALA A 17 1.38 -15.86 6.59
N TRP A 18 1.22 -16.79 7.53
CA TRP A 18 0.51 -18.05 7.29
C TRP A 18 -0.95 -17.83 6.89
N LEU A 19 -1.68 -16.98 7.62
CA LEU A 19 -3.06 -16.63 7.29
C LEU A 19 -3.17 -16.00 5.90
N MET A 20 -2.25 -15.09 5.57
CA MET A 20 -2.21 -14.45 4.25
C MET A 20 -1.89 -15.46 3.14
N SER A 21 -0.90 -16.33 3.31
CA SER A 21 -0.57 -17.38 2.34
C SER A 21 -1.76 -18.30 2.08
N LYS A 22 -2.52 -18.67 3.12
CA LYS A 22 -3.75 -19.48 2.96
C LYS A 22 -4.80 -18.73 2.14
N ARG A 23 -5.03 -17.43 2.40
CA ARG A 23 -5.99 -16.61 1.67
C ARG A 23 -5.57 -16.40 0.21
N VAL A 24 -4.31 -16.09 -0.05
CA VAL A 24 -3.74 -15.98 -1.40
C VAL A 24 -3.89 -17.30 -2.16
N GLY A 25 -3.65 -18.43 -1.50
CA GLY A 25 -3.87 -19.76 -2.09
C GLY A 25 -5.31 -20.01 -2.51
N ILE A 26 -6.28 -19.60 -1.68
CA ILE A 26 -7.71 -19.68 -2.02
C ILE A 26 -8.02 -18.81 -3.23
N ILE A 27 -7.62 -17.54 -3.22
CA ILE A 27 -7.85 -16.59 -4.33
C ILE A 27 -7.26 -17.13 -5.63
N LYS A 28 -6.02 -17.62 -5.59
CA LYS A 28 -5.35 -18.23 -6.76
C LYS A 28 -6.16 -19.41 -7.31
N LYS A 29 -6.59 -20.34 -6.44
CA LYS A 29 -7.42 -21.48 -6.86
C LYS A 29 -8.72 -21.02 -7.50
N THR A 30 -9.40 -20.03 -6.92
CA THR A 30 -10.64 -19.48 -7.47
C THR A 30 -10.44 -18.83 -8.84
N ILE A 31 -9.37 -18.04 -9.02
CA ILE A 31 -9.03 -17.44 -10.32
C ILE A 31 -8.76 -18.52 -11.36
N GLN A 32 -8.08 -19.61 -10.98
CA GLN A 32 -7.74 -20.73 -11.86
C GLN A 32 -8.93 -21.63 -12.25
N LEU A 33 -10.08 -21.50 -11.58
CA LEU A 33 -11.33 -22.15 -12.03
C LEU A 33 -11.93 -21.45 -13.27
N GLY A 34 -11.50 -20.22 -13.57
CA GLY A 34 -11.92 -19.49 -14.75
C GLY A 34 -11.39 -20.13 -16.05
N LYS A 35 -12.04 -19.81 -17.16
CA LYS A 35 -11.59 -20.25 -18.49
C LYS A 35 -10.21 -19.67 -18.79
N SER A 36 -9.28 -20.51 -19.25
CA SER A 36 -7.97 -20.02 -19.71
C SER A 36 -8.16 -19.12 -20.92
N ASP A 37 -7.62 -17.91 -20.82
CA ASP A 37 -7.63 -16.91 -21.87
C ASP A 37 -6.18 -16.64 -22.25
N ASP A 38 -5.83 -16.83 -23.52
CA ASP A 38 -4.47 -16.55 -23.99
C ASP A 38 -4.32 -15.05 -24.20
N ARG A 39 -3.46 -14.44 -23.39
CA ARG A 39 -3.19 -13.00 -23.41
C ARG A 39 -1.73 -12.68 -23.71
N THR A 40 -1.05 -13.61 -24.39
CA THR A 40 0.36 -13.46 -24.80
C THR A 40 0.52 -12.59 -26.04
N ASP A 41 -0.57 -12.13 -26.66
CA ASP A 41 -0.53 -11.21 -27.79
C ASP A 41 -0.02 -9.82 -27.38
N ARG A 42 0.90 -9.28 -28.18
CA ARG A 42 1.40 -7.88 -28.11
C ARG A 42 1.84 -7.44 -26.70
N PRO A 43 2.84 -8.09 -26.10
CA PRO A 43 3.28 -7.82 -24.73
C PRO A 43 3.71 -6.35 -24.52
N ASN A 44 4.35 -5.74 -25.52
CA ASN A 44 4.82 -4.35 -25.45
C ASN A 44 3.66 -3.34 -25.35
N GLU A 45 2.60 -3.52 -26.13
CA GLU A 45 1.42 -2.65 -26.10
C GLU A 45 0.68 -2.77 -24.76
N ARG A 46 0.58 -4.00 -24.23
CA ARG A 46 -0.07 -4.27 -22.95
C ARG A 46 0.74 -3.72 -21.77
N LEU A 47 2.07 -3.85 -21.80
CA LEU A 47 2.95 -3.24 -20.80
C LEU A 47 2.87 -1.71 -20.82
N SER A 48 2.93 -1.10 -22.00
CA SER A 48 2.78 0.35 -22.16
C SER A 48 1.42 0.84 -21.62
N THR A 49 0.35 0.11 -21.94
CA THR A 49 -1.00 0.40 -21.44
C THR A 49 -1.08 0.24 -19.94
N MET A 50 -0.52 -0.84 -19.37
CA MET A 50 -0.49 -1.08 -17.93
C MET A 50 0.27 0.04 -17.21
N ILE A 51 1.46 0.41 -17.68
CA ILE A 51 2.24 1.50 -17.08
C ILE A 51 1.45 2.81 -17.12
N ARG A 52 0.86 3.16 -18.28
CA ARG A 52 0.07 4.38 -18.44
C ARG A 52 -1.18 4.41 -17.57
N VAL A 53 -1.85 3.29 -17.37
CA VAL A 53 -3.10 3.21 -16.58
C VAL A 53 -2.81 3.07 -15.09
N ALA A 54 -1.87 2.21 -14.70
CA ALA A 54 -1.54 1.92 -13.30
C ALA A 54 -0.67 3.02 -12.67
N PHE A 55 0.48 3.34 -13.28
CA PHE A 55 1.39 4.36 -12.75
C PHE A 55 0.96 5.77 -13.16
N GLY A 56 0.47 5.94 -14.39
CA GLY A 56 -0.02 7.24 -14.86
C GLY A 56 -1.39 7.65 -14.30
N GLN A 57 -2.07 6.77 -13.56
CA GLN A 57 -3.39 7.00 -12.97
C GLN A 57 -4.43 7.62 -13.92
N LYS A 58 -4.30 7.36 -15.23
CA LYS A 58 -5.02 8.09 -16.30
C LYS A 58 -6.53 8.18 -16.07
N LYS A 59 -7.16 7.10 -15.62
CA LYS A 59 -8.62 7.03 -15.36
C LYS A 59 -9.08 7.85 -14.16
N MET A 60 -8.19 8.15 -13.21
CA MET A 60 -8.57 8.92 -12.02
C MET A 60 -8.49 10.42 -12.25
N PHE A 61 -7.64 10.85 -13.18
CA PHE A 61 -7.55 12.24 -13.61
C PHE A 61 -8.74 12.71 -14.46
N ASP A 62 -9.63 11.81 -14.89
CA ASP A 62 -10.94 12.17 -15.47
C ASP A 62 -11.78 13.00 -14.48
N ARG A 63 -11.49 12.91 -13.17
CA ARG A 63 -12.02 13.80 -12.12
C ARG A 63 -10.84 14.42 -11.37
N PRO A 64 -10.33 15.59 -11.78
CA PRO A 64 -9.01 16.09 -11.36
C PRO A 64 -8.86 16.20 -9.84
N ILE A 65 -9.91 16.62 -9.12
CA ILE A 65 -9.89 16.72 -7.65
C ILE A 65 -9.68 15.33 -7.00
N VAL A 66 -10.42 14.32 -7.47
CA VAL A 66 -10.29 12.94 -6.96
C VAL A 66 -8.96 12.32 -7.39
N GLY A 67 -8.51 12.61 -8.62
CA GLY A 67 -7.23 12.18 -9.15
C GLY A 67 -6.05 12.68 -8.31
N ILE A 68 -6.03 13.97 -7.98
CA ILE A 68 -4.99 14.57 -7.11
C ILE A 68 -5.03 13.93 -5.71
N MET A 69 -6.22 13.81 -5.11
CA MET A 69 -6.37 13.17 -3.80
C MET A 69 -5.86 11.72 -3.80
N HIS A 70 -6.23 10.93 -4.82
CA HIS A 70 -5.75 9.56 -4.94
C HIS A 70 -4.24 9.49 -5.21
N PHE A 71 -3.69 10.41 -5.99
CA PHE A 71 -2.25 10.47 -6.24
C PHE A 71 -1.46 10.69 -4.95
N VAL A 72 -1.90 11.60 -4.08
CA VAL A 72 -1.29 11.83 -2.75
C VAL A 72 -1.30 10.55 -1.93
N VAL A 73 -2.44 9.83 -1.91
CA VAL A 73 -2.56 8.55 -1.20
C VAL A 73 -1.64 7.49 -1.80
N TYR A 74 -1.57 7.38 -3.13
CA TYR A 74 -0.72 6.43 -3.82
C TYR A 74 0.78 6.67 -3.57
N ALA A 75 1.23 7.93 -3.67
CA ALA A 75 2.60 8.31 -3.36
C ALA A 75 2.91 8.06 -1.88
N GLY A 76 1.97 8.39 -0.99
CA GLY A 76 2.04 8.09 0.44
C GLY A 76 2.26 6.62 0.73
N PHE A 77 1.45 5.74 0.13
CA PHE A 77 1.56 4.31 0.35
C PHE A 77 2.89 3.74 -0.13
N LEU A 78 3.46 4.23 -1.24
CA LEU A 78 4.78 3.78 -1.69
C LEU A 78 5.86 4.05 -0.63
N LEU A 79 5.82 5.23 0.00
CA LEU A 79 6.81 5.60 1.02
C LEU A 79 6.54 4.91 2.36
N ILE A 80 5.28 4.85 2.81
CA ILE A 80 4.87 4.12 4.03
C ILE A 80 5.33 2.66 3.99
N ASN A 81 5.28 1.98 2.83
CA ASN A 81 5.71 0.59 2.73
C ASN A 81 7.22 0.41 3.02
N LEU A 82 8.05 1.39 2.67
CA LEU A 82 9.48 1.36 2.98
C LEU A 82 9.73 1.51 4.49
N GLU A 83 8.97 2.38 5.16
CA GLU A 83 9.07 2.53 6.62
C GLU A 83 8.50 1.32 7.35
N VAL A 84 7.37 0.77 6.91
CA VAL A 84 6.82 -0.48 7.47
C VAL A 84 7.82 -1.62 7.33
N LEU A 85 8.57 -1.69 6.23
CA LEU A 85 9.67 -2.64 6.09
C LEU A 85 10.77 -2.39 7.14
N GLU A 86 11.17 -1.15 7.37
CA GLU A 86 12.12 -0.79 8.43
C GLU A 86 11.62 -1.25 9.80
N ILE A 87 10.37 -0.95 10.15
CA ILE A 87 9.73 -1.33 11.42
C ILE A 87 9.70 -2.85 11.60
N VAL A 88 9.39 -3.60 10.53
CA VAL A 88 9.37 -5.06 10.57
C VAL A 88 10.77 -5.62 10.82
N LEU A 89 11.80 -5.08 10.16
CA LEU A 89 13.18 -5.51 10.35
C LEU A 89 13.71 -5.14 11.73
N ASP A 90 13.44 -3.92 12.19
CA ASP A 90 13.79 -3.45 13.53
C ASP A 90 13.14 -4.31 14.62
N GLY A 91 11.87 -4.66 14.46
CA GLY A 91 11.15 -5.53 15.40
C GLY A 91 11.73 -6.95 15.47
N LEU A 92 12.25 -7.48 14.35
CA LEU A 92 12.89 -8.80 14.30
C LEU A 92 14.32 -8.78 14.85
N LEU A 93 15.11 -7.78 14.48
CA LEU A 93 16.53 -7.67 14.83
C LEU A 93 16.76 -7.01 16.20
N GLY A 94 15.73 -6.35 16.75
CA GLY A 94 15.82 -5.59 18.00
C GLY A 94 16.65 -4.32 17.86
N THR A 95 16.81 -3.84 16.62
CA THR A 95 17.48 -2.59 16.29
C THR A 95 16.47 -1.44 16.30
N HIS A 96 16.97 -0.21 16.20
CA HIS A 96 16.13 0.97 16.05
C HIS A 96 16.71 1.83 14.93
N ARG A 97 15.92 2.04 13.88
CA ARG A 97 16.29 2.75 12.64
C ARG A 97 17.44 2.08 11.90
N LEU A 98 17.24 0.83 11.50
CA LEU A 98 18.23 0.05 10.75
C LEU A 98 18.77 0.77 9.51
N PHE A 99 17.96 1.60 8.84
CA PHE A 99 18.40 2.31 7.64
C PHE A 99 19.10 3.64 7.93
N ALA A 100 18.97 4.20 9.14
CA ALA A 100 19.61 5.48 9.51
C ALA A 100 21.15 5.48 9.38
N PRO A 101 21.91 4.49 9.91
CA PRO A 101 23.36 4.48 9.75
C PRO A 101 23.81 4.24 8.31
N VAL A 102 22.98 3.61 7.48
CA VAL A 102 23.29 3.32 6.06
C VAL A 102 23.03 4.54 5.16
N LEU A 103 21.93 5.26 5.41
CA LEU A 103 21.50 6.41 4.61
C LEU A 103 22.05 7.75 5.11
N GLY A 104 22.53 7.81 6.36
CA GLY A 104 23.15 9.00 6.95
C GLY A 104 22.22 10.23 6.87
N GLY A 105 22.76 11.37 6.41
CA GLY A 105 22.00 12.62 6.30
C GLY A 105 20.77 12.56 5.39
N PHE A 106 20.74 11.64 4.42
CA PHE A 106 19.58 11.47 3.54
C PHE A 106 18.36 10.90 4.27
N TYR A 107 18.58 10.14 5.35
CA TYR A 107 17.51 9.59 6.19
C TYR A 107 16.63 10.70 6.81
N HIS A 108 17.25 11.78 7.29
CA HIS A 108 16.52 12.91 7.86
C HIS A 108 15.62 13.60 6.83
N THR A 109 16.11 13.76 5.60
CA THR A 109 15.30 14.32 4.50
C THR A 109 14.11 13.40 4.18
N LEU A 110 14.33 12.08 4.15
CA LEU A 110 13.27 11.11 3.90
C LEU A 110 12.20 11.11 4.99
N ILE A 111 12.59 11.17 6.27
CA ILE A 111 11.63 11.27 7.38
C ILE A 111 10.83 12.58 7.34
N ASN A 112 11.48 13.72 7.13
CA ASN A 112 10.76 14.99 7.06
C ASN A 112 9.77 15.01 5.88
N PHE A 113 10.17 14.43 4.74
CA PHE A 113 9.28 14.27 3.60
C PHE A 113 8.13 13.31 3.89
N PHE A 114 8.40 12.21 4.61
CA PHE A 114 7.39 11.27 5.07
C PHE A 114 6.34 11.94 5.95
N GLU A 115 6.73 12.73 6.95
CA GLU A 115 5.79 13.40 7.86
C GLU A 115 4.81 14.31 7.10
N PHE A 116 5.31 15.10 6.16
CA PHE A 116 4.47 15.96 5.32
C PHE A 116 3.48 15.12 4.49
N LEU A 117 3.97 14.04 3.88
CA LEU A 117 3.16 13.15 3.06
C LEU A 117 2.10 12.40 3.89
N ALA A 118 2.46 11.96 5.11
CA ALA A 118 1.57 11.29 6.05
C ALA A 118 0.41 12.19 6.46
N VAL A 119 0.66 13.46 6.74
CA VAL A 119 -0.40 14.46 7.00
C VAL A 119 -1.30 14.61 5.77
N GLY A 120 -0.73 14.65 4.57
CA GLY A 120 -1.50 14.70 3.31
C GLY A 120 -2.40 13.48 3.12
N VAL A 121 -1.86 12.27 3.33
CA VAL A 121 -2.61 11.01 3.26
C VAL A 121 -3.75 11.00 4.28
N LEU A 122 -3.47 11.39 5.53
CA LEU A 122 -4.46 11.45 6.59
C LEU A 122 -5.60 12.41 6.21
N ALA A 123 -5.27 13.61 5.74
CA ALA A 123 -6.26 14.59 5.30
C ALA A 123 -7.15 14.04 4.17
N VAL A 124 -6.56 13.41 3.15
CA VAL A 124 -7.32 12.79 2.05
C VAL A 124 -8.21 11.65 2.56
N CYS A 125 -7.69 10.77 3.41
CA CYS A 125 -8.46 9.69 4.01
C CYS A 125 -9.67 10.21 4.81
N VAL A 126 -9.49 11.30 5.57
CA VAL A 126 -10.58 11.97 6.29
C VAL A 126 -11.62 12.52 5.30
N ILE A 127 -11.20 13.20 4.24
CA ILE A 127 -12.11 13.72 3.20
C ILE A 127 -12.90 12.56 2.56
N PHE A 128 -12.24 11.46 2.21
CA PHE A 128 -12.90 10.28 1.64
C PHE A 128 -13.86 9.62 2.62
N LEU A 129 -13.53 9.58 3.91
CA LEU A 129 -14.40 9.04 4.94
C LEU A 129 -15.64 9.92 5.16
N ILE A 130 -15.47 11.25 5.23
CA ILE A 130 -16.57 12.21 5.31
C ILE A 130 -17.47 12.05 4.08
N ARG A 131 -16.88 12.00 2.87
CA ARG A 131 -17.65 11.80 1.64
C ARG A 131 -18.45 10.49 1.67
N ARG A 132 -17.87 9.43 2.23
CA ARG A 132 -18.52 8.13 2.29
C ARG A 132 -19.69 8.13 3.27
N ASN A 133 -19.52 8.73 4.45
CA ASN A 133 -20.45 8.57 5.57
C ASN A 133 -21.44 9.74 5.74
N VAL A 134 -21.10 10.94 5.27
CA VAL A 134 -21.92 12.15 5.47
C VAL A 134 -22.70 12.50 4.20
N THR A 135 -22.04 12.57 3.04
CA THR A 135 -22.71 12.92 1.77
C THR A 135 -23.59 11.79 1.21
N ASN A 136 -23.77 10.68 1.94
CA ASN A 136 -24.82 9.69 1.67
C ASN A 136 -24.91 9.30 0.19
N VAL A 137 -23.78 8.86 -0.37
CA VAL A 137 -23.66 8.58 -1.82
C VAL A 137 -24.77 7.63 -2.25
N GLU A 138 -25.60 8.05 -3.21
CA GLU A 138 -26.82 7.34 -3.66
C GLU A 138 -26.61 5.84 -3.90
N ARG A 139 -25.48 5.45 -4.52
CA ARG A 139 -25.15 4.04 -4.78
C ARG A 139 -24.97 3.15 -3.53
N LEU A 140 -24.82 3.76 -2.35
CA LEU A 140 -24.59 3.07 -1.08
C LEU A 140 -25.82 3.09 -0.18
N GLN A 141 -26.90 3.75 -0.59
CA GLN A 141 -28.15 3.74 0.15
C GLN A 141 -28.96 2.48 -0.20
N PRO A 142 -29.58 1.83 0.79
CA PRO A 142 -30.52 0.75 0.50
C PRO A 142 -31.68 1.34 -0.32
N THR A 143 -31.89 0.76 -1.50
CA THR A 143 -33.10 0.98 -2.31
C THR A 143 -34.35 0.58 -1.57
#